data_AF-A0A7Z9H5L2-F1
#
_entry.id   AF-A0A7Z9H5L2-F1
#
_cell.length_a   1.000
_cell.length_b   1.000
_cell.length_c   1.000
_cell.angle_alpha   90.00
_cell.angle_beta   90.00
_cell.angle_gamma   90.00
#
_symmetry.space_group_name_H-M   'P 1'
#
loop_
_entity.id
_entity.type
_entity.pdbx_description
1 polymer ?
#
loop_
_entity_poly.entity_id
_entity_poly.type
_entity_poly.pdbx_seq_one_letter_code
_entity_poly.pdbx_strand_id
1 'polypeptide(L)'
;MRICLLTTQDLDASPFADDDWPCDPRPFLPDDEWHVATLVGKVESVVEVERLIEDGFDLFFNLCDGAADQDIPGIEVVETLEKHRVPFTGATSECYEPSRVRMKEVCQQLGIATPAFVIAKDDEDVERAAETLLFPLF
;
A
#
# COMPACT_ATOMS: atom_id res chain seq x y z
N MET A 1 -3.38 -13.67 -19.80
CA MET A 1 -4.38 -12.98 -18.95
C MET A 1 -4.45 -11.53 -19.38
N ARG A 2 -5.59 -10.87 -19.20
CA ARG A 2 -5.75 -9.42 -19.34
C ARG A 2 -5.57 -8.80 -17.96
N ILE A 3 -4.48 -8.07 -17.75
CA ILE A 3 -4.09 -7.50 -16.47
C ILE A 3 -4.23 -5.98 -16.54
N CYS A 4 -4.93 -5.40 -15.56
CA CYS A 4 -4.98 -3.95 -15.35
C CYS A 4 -3.98 -3.57 -14.25
N LEU A 5 -2.90 -2.88 -14.61
CA LEU A 5 -1.96 -2.30 -13.67
C LEU A 5 -2.49 -0.96 -13.16
N LEU A 6 -2.73 -0.87 -11.86
CA LEU A 6 -3.08 0.36 -11.16
C LEU A 6 -1.82 0.94 -10.53
N THR A 7 -1.41 2.14 -10.94
CA THR A 7 -0.19 2.79 -10.45
C THR A 7 -0.39 4.29 -10.35
N THR A 8 0.44 4.98 -9.58
CA THR A 8 0.54 6.45 -9.54
C THR A 8 1.67 6.97 -10.43
N GLN A 9 2.49 6.09 -10.99
CA GLN A 9 3.61 6.43 -11.87
C GLN A 9 3.17 6.49 -13.34
N ASP A 10 3.65 7.51 -14.06
CA ASP A 10 3.62 7.51 -15.53
C ASP A 10 4.81 6.67 -16.04
N LEU A 11 4.61 5.34 -16.11
CA LEU A 11 5.64 4.37 -16.48
C LEU A 11 6.13 4.52 -17.93
N ASP A 12 5.37 5.22 -18.77
CA ASP A 12 5.71 5.44 -20.18
C ASP A 12 6.32 6.86 -20.41
N ALA A 13 6.54 7.64 -19.33
CA ALA A 13 7.20 8.94 -19.40
C ALA A 13 8.64 8.85 -19.92
N SER A 14 9.03 9.81 -20.76
CA SER A 14 10.38 9.93 -21.32
C SER A 14 10.84 11.40 -21.35
N PRO A 15 11.81 11.81 -20.50
CA PRO A 15 12.50 10.96 -19.53
C PRO A 15 11.58 10.56 -18.37
N PHE A 16 11.82 9.37 -17.81
CA PHE A 16 11.26 9.00 -16.52
C PHE A 16 11.91 9.85 -15.42
N ALA A 17 11.24 10.03 -14.28
CA ALA A 17 11.75 10.86 -13.18
C ALA A 17 13.05 10.29 -12.60
N ASP A 18 14.09 11.12 -12.48
CA ASP A 18 15.43 10.69 -12.02
C ASP A 18 15.47 10.34 -10.52
N ASP A 19 14.51 10.84 -9.74
CA ASP A 19 14.36 10.62 -8.30
C ASP A 19 13.39 9.47 -7.95
N ASP A 20 12.92 8.74 -8.96
CA ASP A 20 11.97 7.66 -8.79
C ASP A 20 12.45 6.35 -9.45
N TRP A 21 11.94 5.22 -8.98
CA TRP A 21 12.21 3.90 -9.54
C TRP A 21 10.99 3.38 -10.31
N PRO A 22 11.11 3.01 -11.60
CA PRO A 22 9.97 2.53 -12.37
C PRO A 22 9.51 1.17 -11.85
N CYS A 23 8.41 1.15 -11.10
CA CYS A 23 7.80 -0.07 -10.59
C CYS A 23 6.95 -0.73 -11.68
N ASP A 24 7.60 -1.29 -12.70
CA ASP A 24 6.94 -1.90 -13.86
C ASP A 24 7.01 -3.44 -13.84
N PRO A 25 5.89 -4.15 -13.60
CA PRO A 25 5.86 -5.61 -13.62
C PRO A 25 5.76 -6.21 -15.03
N ARG A 26 5.43 -5.41 -16.07
CA ARG A 26 5.18 -5.89 -17.45
C ARG A 26 6.32 -6.76 -18.00
N PRO A 27 7.62 -6.44 -17.80
CA PRO A 27 8.72 -7.25 -18.32
C PRO A 27 8.80 -8.67 -17.74
N PHE A 28 8.20 -8.94 -16.58
CA PHE A 28 8.25 -10.25 -15.92
C PHE A 28 7.12 -11.19 -16.35
N LEU A 29 6.09 -10.68 -17.03
CA LEU A 29 4.98 -11.44 -17.60
C LEU A 29 4.73 -11.00 -19.06
N PRO A 30 5.68 -11.28 -19.97
CA PRO A 30 5.66 -10.76 -21.34
C PRO A 30 4.57 -11.38 -22.23
N ASP A 31 4.02 -12.53 -21.84
CA ASP A 31 2.97 -13.23 -22.59
C ASP A 31 1.54 -12.79 -22.19
N ASP A 32 1.41 -11.93 -21.17
CA ASP A 32 0.13 -11.38 -20.72
C ASP A 32 -0.19 -10.04 -21.41
N GLU A 33 -1.47 -9.72 -21.52
CA GLU A 33 -1.96 -8.44 -22.05
C GLU A 33 -2.08 -7.44 -20.91
N TRP A 34 -1.45 -6.27 -21.06
CA TRP A 34 -1.39 -5.25 -20.03
C TRP A 34 -2.13 -3.98 -20.42
N HIS A 35 -2.97 -3.50 -19.52
CA HIS A 35 -3.47 -2.13 -19.51
C HIS A 35 -2.85 -1.39 -18.33
N VAL A 36 -2.25 -0.22 -18.57
CA VAL A 36 -1.67 0.61 -17.50
C VAL A 36 -2.62 1.77 -17.23
N ALA A 37 -3.10 1.85 -15.99
CA ALA A 37 -3.92 2.93 -15.49
C ALA A 37 -3.10 3.74 -14.47
N THR A 38 -2.66 4.93 -14.88
CA THR A 38 -2.04 5.90 -13.98
C THR A 38 -3.13 6.70 -13.27
N LEU A 39 -3.36 6.38 -11.99
CA LEU A 39 -4.39 6.97 -11.15
C LEU A 39 -3.86 8.25 -10.48
N VAL A 40 -4.72 9.25 -10.40
CA VAL A 40 -4.42 10.56 -9.80
C VAL A 40 -5.54 10.91 -8.83
N GLY A 41 -5.17 11.37 -7.64
CA GLY A 41 -6.11 11.78 -6.60
C GLY A 41 -6.76 10.58 -5.90
N LYS A 42 -6.88 10.67 -4.57
CA LYS A 42 -7.47 9.59 -3.78
C LYS A 42 -8.94 9.37 -4.15
N VAL A 43 -9.74 10.44 -4.26
CA VAL A 43 -11.18 10.33 -4.52
C VAL A 43 -11.49 9.94 -5.96
N GLU A 44 -10.78 10.54 -6.91
CA GLU A 44 -10.97 10.30 -8.34
C GLU A 44 -10.59 8.88 -8.75
N SER A 45 -9.61 8.28 -8.06
CA SER A 45 -9.18 6.89 -8.29
C SER A 45 -10.32 5.88 -8.16
N VAL A 46 -11.27 6.09 -7.24
CA VAL A 46 -12.41 5.19 -7.04
C VAL A 46 -13.28 5.12 -8.30
N VAL A 47 -13.59 6.26 -8.89
CA VAL A 47 -14.44 6.35 -10.09
C VAL A 47 -13.73 5.69 -11.29
N GLU A 48 -12.43 5.95 -11.44
CA GLU A 48 -11.65 5.36 -12.52
C GLU A 48 -11.50 3.85 -12.37
N VAL A 49 -11.26 3.35 -11.15
CA VAL A 49 -11.21 1.91 -10.88
C VAL A 49 -12.56 1.24 -11.12
N GLU A 50 -13.67 1.85 -10.70
CA GLU A 50 -15.02 1.33 -11.02
C GLU A 50 -15.25 1.24 -12.53
N ARG A 51 -14.78 2.22 -13.31
CA ARG A 51 -14.84 2.18 -14.79
C ARG A 51 -13.98 1.04 -15.37
N LEU A 52 -12.76 0.86 -14.88
CA LEU A 52 -11.84 -0.19 -15.35
C LEU A 52 -12.35 -1.60 -15.02
N ILE A 53 -13.10 -1.76 -13.93
CA ILE A 53 -13.76 -3.04 -13.59
C ILE A 53 -14.76 -3.46 -14.66
N GLU A 54 -15.45 -2.52 -15.31
CA GLU A 54 -16.40 -2.82 -16.40
C GLU A 54 -15.72 -3.38 -17.66
N ASP A 55 -14.41 -3.13 -17.85
CA ASP A 55 -13.63 -3.61 -19.00
C ASP A 55 -13.26 -5.12 -18.91
N GLY A 56 -13.58 -5.77 -17.78
CA GLY A 56 -13.53 -7.23 -17.61
C GLY A 56 -12.11 -7.81 -17.64
N PHE A 57 -11.17 -7.21 -16.90
CA PHE A 57 -9.82 -7.75 -16.70
C PHE A 57 -9.84 -9.03 -15.84
N ASP A 58 -8.88 -9.91 -16.08
CA ASP A 58 -8.71 -11.15 -15.30
C ASP A 58 -8.10 -10.86 -13.91
N LEU A 59 -7.30 -9.79 -13.81
CA LEU A 59 -6.54 -9.41 -12.61
C LEU A 59 -6.27 -7.91 -12.57
N PHE A 60 -6.40 -7.31 -11.40
CA PHE A 60 -5.88 -5.98 -11.08
C PHE A 60 -4.52 -6.08 -10.37
N PHE A 61 -3.45 -5.62 -11.03
CA PHE A 61 -2.14 -5.50 -10.41
C PHE A 61 -2.07 -4.17 -9.66
N ASN A 62 -2.24 -4.18 -8.33
CA ASN A 62 -2.36 -2.96 -7.54
C ASN A 62 -1.00 -2.53 -6.97
N LEU A 63 -0.53 -1.35 -7.38
CA LEU A 63 0.66 -0.69 -6.83
C LEU A 63 0.33 0.61 -6.08
N CYS A 64 -0.95 0.87 -5.80
CA CYS A 64 -1.37 2.04 -5.02
C CYS A 64 -1.09 1.82 -3.53
N ASP A 65 -0.31 2.71 -2.93
CA ASP A 65 0.21 2.61 -1.56
C ASP A 65 -0.03 3.87 -0.70
N GLY A 66 -0.96 4.74 -1.13
CA GLY A 66 -1.27 5.98 -0.43
C GLY A 66 -1.72 5.79 1.01
N ALA A 67 -1.10 6.54 1.94
CA ALA A 67 -1.49 6.58 3.34
C ALA A 67 -2.82 7.32 3.54
N ALA A 68 -3.49 7.09 4.68
CA ALA A 68 -4.78 7.73 4.99
C ALA A 68 -4.74 9.27 4.90
N ASP A 69 -3.63 9.90 5.31
CA ASP A 69 -3.43 11.35 5.33
C ASP A 69 -2.85 11.94 4.03
N GLN A 70 -2.60 11.10 3.02
CA GLN A 70 -2.12 11.51 1.72
C GLN A 70 -3.25 11.62 0.69
N ASP A 71 -3.07 12.50 -0.29
CA ASP A 71 -3.97 12.69 -1.44
C ASP A 71 -3.49 11.90 -2.67
N ILE A 72 -3.06 10.67 -2.44
CA ILE A 72 -2.71 9.71 -3.50
C ILE A 72 -3.50 8.41 -3.31
N PRO A 73 -3.77 7.69 -4.41
CA PRO A 73 -4.50 6.42 -4.41
C PRO A 73 -3.93 5.41 -3.39
N GLY A 74 -4.79 4.84 -2.55
CA GLY A 74 -4.42 3.88 -1.52
C GLY A 74 -5.54 2.91 -1.13
N ILE A 75 -5.97 2.96 0.14
CA ILE A 75 -6.96 2.03 0.72
C ILE A 75 -8.28 1.98 -0.08
N GLU A 76 -8.73 3.11 -0.59
CA GLU A 76 -9.96 3.22 -1.36
C GLU A 76 -9.92 2.40 -2.65
N VAL A 77 -8.74 2.20 -3.25
CA VAL A 77 -8.55 1.30 -4.41
C VAL A 77 -8.77 -0.13 -3.96
N VAL A 78 -8.15 -0.54 -2.84
CA VAL A 78 -8.29 -1.90 -2.29
C VAL A 78 -9.75 -2.18 -1.92
N GLU A 79 -10.40 -1.29 -1.19
CA GLU A 79 -11.80 -1.43 -0.78
C GLU A 79 -12.75 -1.49 -1.99
N THR A 80 -12.47 -0.74 -3.06
CA THR A 80 -13.26 -0.78 -4.29
C THR A 80 -13.13 -2.13 -4.99
N LEU A 81 -11.90 -2.65 -5.11
CA LEU A 81 -11.65 -3.98 -5.70
C LEU A 81 -12.33 -5.10 -4.88
N GLU A 82 -12.26 -5.03 -3.54
CA GLU A 82 -12.92 -5.97 -2.62
C GLU A 82 -14.45 -5.90 -2.72
N LYS A 83 -15.03 -4.70 -2.73
CA LYS A 83 -16.47 -4.46 -2.90
C LYS A 83 -17.00 -5.12 -4.17
N HIS A 84 -16.24 -5.05 -5.26
CA HIS A 84 -16.60 -5.63 -6.55
C HIS A 84 -16.19 -7.10 -6.70
N ARG A 85 -15.46 -7.65 -5.73
CA ARG A 85 -15.00 -9.06 -5.70
C ARG A 85 -14.19 -9.44 -6.94
N VAL A 86 -13.41 -8.51 -7.47
CA VAL A 86 -12.49 -8.77 -8.59
C VAL A 86 -11.15 -9.28 -8.06
N PRO A 87 -10.42 -10.12 -8.81
CA PRO A 87 -9.09 -10.56 -8.41
C PRO A 87 -8.11 -9.39 -8.44
N PHE A 88 -7.33 -9.22 -7.37
CA PHE A 88 -6.25 -8.23 -7.32
C PHE A 88 -5.01 -8.76 -6.57
N THR A 89 -3.86 -8.14 -6.84
CA THR A 89 -2.59 -8.43 -6.14
C THR A 89 -2.38 -7.52 -4.95
N GLY A 90 -1.57 -7.95 -3.98
CA GLY A 90 -1.32 -7.21 -2.74
C GLY A 90 -2.10 -7.77 -1.55
N ALA A 91 -2.10 -7.01 -0.45
CA ALA A 91 -2.83 -7.38 0.76
C ALA A 91 -4.28 -6.85 0.72
N THR A 92 -5.14 -7.43 1.55
CA THR A 92 -6.52 -6.96 1.76
C THR A 92 -6.56 -5.69 2.61
N SER A 93 -7.72 -5.04 2.65
CA SER A 93 -7.98 -3.88 3.51
C SER A 93 -7.69 -4.17 5.00
N GLU A 94 -7.83 -5.42 5.45
CA GLU A 94 -7.54 -5.85 6.83
C GLU A 94 -6.07 -5.63 7.25
N CYS A 95 -5.16 -5.58 6.28
CA CYS A 95 -3.73 -5.40 6.49
C CYS A 95 -3.27 -3.95 6.25
N TYR A 96 -4.19 -3.03 5.95
CA TYR A 96 -3.87 -1.65 5.62
C TYR A 96 -3.58 -0.83 6.88
N GLU A 97 -2.42 -0.17 6.89
CA GLU A 97 -1.97 0.75 7.95
C GLU A 97 -2.28 0.32 9.41
N PRO A 98 -1.92 -0.90 9.84
CA PRO A 98 -2.11 -1.29 11.23
C PRO A 98 -1.26 -0.42 12.15
N SER A 99 -1.82 -0.05 13.31
CA SER A 99 -1.05 0.71 14.30
C SER A 99 0.17 -0.07 14.79
N ARG A 100 1.25 0.63 15.15
CA ARG A 100 2.45 0.02 15.75
C ARG A 100 2.14 -0.83 16.97
N VAL A 101 1.17 -0.39 17.77
CA VAL A 101 0.66 -1.12 18.94
C VAL A 101 0.03 -2.43 18.48
N ARG A 102 -0.91 -2.37 17.52
CA ARG A 102 -1.62 -3.54 17.02
C ARG A 102 -0.67 -4.57 16.43
N MET A 103 0.33 -4.15 15.66
CA MET A 103 1.35 -5.05 15.13
C MET A 103 2.11 -5.77 16.25
N LYS A 104 2.52 -5.05 17.30
CA LYS A 104 3.23 -5.64 18.44
C LYS A 104 2.36 -6.60 19.26
N GLU A 105 1.08 -6.29 19.45
CA GLU A 105 0.12 -7.18 20.10
C GLU A 105 -0.05 -8.50 19.35
N VAL A 106 -0.21 -8.44 18.02
CA VAL A 106 -0.34 -9.65 17.18
C VAL A 106 0.95 -10.48 17.25
N CYS A 107 2.13 -9.86 17.16
CA CYS A 107 3.39 -10.56 17.34
C CYS A 107 3.47 -11.26 18.70
N GLN A 108 3.09 -10.59 19.79
CA GLN A 108 3.08 -11.20 21.12
C GLN A 108 2.13 -12.40 21.20
N GLN A 109 0.91 -12.29 20.64
CA GLN A 109 -0.06 -13.38 20.61
C GLN A 109 0.44 -14.61 19.84
N LEU A 110 1.25 -14.40 18.81
CA LEU A 110 1.85 -15.45 17.98
C LEU A 110 3.23 -15.91 18.48
N GLY A 111 3.74 -15.35 19.59
CA GLY A 111 5.07 -15.68 20.11
C GLY A 111 6.24 -15.17 19.26
N ILE A 112 5.99 -14.17 18.41
CA ILE A 112 7.01 -13.51 17.58
C ILE A 112 7.64 -12.38 18.40
N ALA A 113 8.97 -12.42 18.56
CA ALA A 113 9.70 -11.40 19.29
C ALA A 113 9.61 -10.03 18.58
N THR A 114 9.40 -8.96 19.34
CA THR A 114 9.55 -7.58 18.87
C THR A 114 10.51 -6.81 19.78
N PRO A 115 11.17 -5.74 19.29
CA PRO A 115 12.02 -4.92 20.14
C PRO A 115 11.25 -4.35 21.33
N ALA A 116 11.92 -4.27 22.49
CA ALA A 116 11.40 -3.58 23.66
C ALA A 116 11.03 -2.14 23.30
N PHE A 117 9.91 -1.65 23.83
CA PHE A 117 9.33 -0.38 23.41
C PHE A 117 8.54 0.27 24.53
N VAL A 118 8.35 1.58 24.40
CA VAL A 118 7.38 2.36 25.17
C VAL A 118 6.46 3.06 24.17
N ILE A 119 5.16 3.07 24.44
CA ILE A 119 4.22 3.92 23.69
C ILE A 119 4.22 5.27 24.37
N ALA A 120 4.88 6.25 23.75
CA ALA A 120 4.97 7.60 24.29
C ALA A 120 3.81 8.48 23.84
N LYS A 121 3.14 9.13 24.79
CA LYS A 121 2.07 10.10 24.56
C LYS A 121 2.40 11.48 25.16
N ASP A 122 3.33 11.52 26.09
CA ASP A 122 3.79 12.71 26.80
C ASP A 122 5.28 12.58 27.18
N ASP A 123 5.82 13.63 27.81
CA ASP A 123 7.22 13.70 28.21
C ASP A 123 7.60 12.66 29.28
N GLU A 124 6.66 12.27 30.15
CA GLU A 124 6.89 11.25 31.19
C GLU A 124 7.14 9.88 30.55
N ASP A 125 6.39 9.53 29.51
CA ASP A 125 6.64 8.30 28.76
C ASP A 125 8.00 8.30 28.06
N VAL A 126 8.46 9.47 27.59
CA VAL A 126 9.79 9.63 26.97
C VAL A 126 10.90 9.46 27.99
N GLU A 127 10.77 10.06 29.19
CA GLU A 127 11.69 9.86 30.30
C GLU A 127 11.76 8.38 30.70
N ARG A 128 10.60 7.72 30.82
CA ARG A 128 10.54 6.27 31.09
C ARG A 128 11.24 5.46 30.01
N ALA A 129 11.09 5.83 28.74
CA ALA A 129 11.78 5.14 27.64
C ALA A 129 13.30 5.25 27.78
N ALA A 130 13.83 6.43 28.15
CA ALA A 130 15.26 6.64 28.35
C ALA A 130 15.84 5.84 29.53
N GLU A 131 15.05 5.60 30.57
CA GLU A 131 15.47 4.80 31.74
C GLU A 131 15.39 3.29 31.51
N THR A 132 14.42 2.83 30.72
CA THR A 132 14.08 1.40 30.59
C THR A 132 14.55 0.75 29.29
N LEU A 133 14.87 1.53 28.26
CA LEU A 133 15.33 1.03 26.96
C LEU A 133 16.81 1.38 26.73
N LEU A 134 17.40 0.80 25.68
CA LEU A 134 18.81 0.97 25.32
C LEU A 134 18.95 1.90 24.12
N PHE A 135 19.80 2.91 24.23
CA PHE A 135 20.14 3.80 23.12
C PHE A 135 21.01 3.11 22.06
N PRO A 136 20.88 3.49 20.77
CA PRO A 136 19.95 4.49 20.22
C PRO A 136 18.49 3.98 20.15
N LEU A 137 17.52 4.89 20.35
CA LEU A 137 16.08 4.63 20.22
C LEU A 137 15.56 5.19 18.89
N PHE A 138 14.52 4.56 18.32
CA PHE A 138 13.87 4.90 17.04
C PHE A 138 12.35 4.92 17.18
#